data_AF-A0A964IKQ6-F1
#
_entry.id   AF-A0A964IKQ6-F1
#
_cell.length_a   1.000
_cell.length_b   1.000
_cell.length_c   1.000
_cell.angle_alpha   90.00
_cell.angle_beta   90.00
_cell.angle_gamma   90.00
#
_symmetry.space_group_name_H-M   'P 1'
#
loop_
_entity.id
_entity.type
_entity.pdbx_description
1 polymer ?
#
loop_
_entity_poly.entity_id
_entity_poly.type
_entity_poly.pdbx_seq_one_letter_code
_entity_poly.pdbx_strand_id
1 'polypeptide(L)' 'MAAPVRIAHLSDLHCGGPYFEADLLERAISEINELRPEIVICSGDRAIFGCRHEYVLAREYLDRIECGAPTHGPVAT' A
#
# COMPACT_ATOMS: atom_id res chain seq x y z
N MET A 1 5.86 -13.49 -25.70
CA MET A 1 4.71 -12.80 -25.09
C MET A 1 5.20 -12.05 -23.87
N ALA A 2 4.74 -10.82 -23.65
CA ALA A 2 5.04 -10.09 -22.41
C ALA A 2 4.39 -10.79 -21.22
N ALA A 3 5.02 -10.72 -20.04
CA ALA A 3 4.42 -11.23 -18.81
C ALA A 3 3.18 -10.41 -18.44
N PRO A 4 2.16 -11.01 -17.78
CA PRO A 4 1.00 -10.26 -17.30
C PRO A 4 1.42 -9.25 -16.22
N VAL A 5 0.83 -8.06 -16.27
CA VAL A 5 0.99 -7.04 -15.21
C VAL A 5 0.06 -7.39 -14.05
N ARG A 6 0.59 -7.39 -12.83
CA ARG A 6 -0.16 -7.57 -11.59
C ARG A 6 -0.35 -6.21 -10.91
N ILE A 7 -1.60 -5.92 -10.60
CA ILE A 7 -2.02 -4.68 -9.94
C ILE A 7 -2.66 -5.04 -8.61
N ALA A 8 -2.16 -4.47 -7.52
CA ALA A 8 -2.83 -4.52 -6.23
C ALA A 8 -3.66 -3.25 -6.06
N HIS A 9 -4.94 -3.41 -5.69
CA HIS A 9 -5.87 -2.31 -5.50
C HIS A 9 -6.46 -2.38 -4.09
N LEU A 10 -6.28 -1.32 -3.32
CA LEU A 10 -6.77 -1.19 -1.94
C LEU A 10 -7.47 0.16 -1.73
N SER A 11 -8.30 0.23 -0.69
CA SER A 11 -9.09 1.42 -0.35
C SER A 11 -9.48 1.37 1.13
N ASP A 12 -10.01 2.48 1.65
CA ASP A 12 -10.73 2.53 2.93
C ASP A 12 -9.89 2.08 4.14
N LEU A 13 -8.66 2.60 4.23
CA LEU A 13 -7.75 2.32 5.35
C LEU A 13 -8.28 2.86 6.69
N HIS A 14 -9.03 3.97 6.63
CA HIS A 14 -9.62 4.65 7.79
C HIS A 14 -8.65 4.84 8.97
N CYS A 15 -7.40 5.23 8.69
CA CYS A 15 -6.38 5.37 9.73
C CYS A 15 -6.75 6.43 10.76
N GLY A 16 -6.41 6.14 12.03
CA GLY A 16 -6.44 7.10 13.15
C GLY A 16 -7.73 7.18 13.96
N GLY A 17 -8.72 6.33 13.67
CA GLY A 17 -9.94 6.19 14.48
C GLY A 17 -9.80 5.24 15.66
N PRO A 18 -10.75 5.25 16.62
CA PRO A 18 -10.75 4.33 17.78
C PRO A 18 -10.98 2.85 17.39
N TYR A 19 -11.49 2.61 16.18
CA TYR A 19 -11.73 1.28 15.62
C TYR A 19 -10.71 0.91 14.54
N PHE A 20 -9.60 1.65 14.46
CA PHE A 20 -8.54 1.33 13.51
C PHE A 20 -7.80 0.06 13.95
N GLU A 21 -8.02 -1.02 13.21
CA GLU A 21 -7.41 -2.33 13.45
C GLU A 21 -6.08 -2.42 12.67
N ALA A 22 -5.00 -1.98 13.31
CA ALA A 22 -3.65 -1.97 12.73
C ALA A 22 -3.28 -3.34 12.12
N ASP A 23 -3.51 -4.43 12.86
CA ASP A 23 -3.18 -5.80 12.46
C ASP A 23 -3.82 -6.21 11.12
N LEU A 24 -5.01 -5.69 10.79
CA LEU A 24 -5.66 -5.98 9.50
C LEU A 24 -4.92 -5.32 8.35
N LEU A 25 -4.54 -4.05 8.51
CA LEU A 25 -3.79 -3.33 7.49
C LEU A 25 -2.38 -3.92 7.34
N GLU A 26 -1.73 -4.32 8.43
CA GLU A 26 -0.42 -4.98 8.38
C GLU A 26 -0.45 -6.30 7.63
N ARG A 27 -1.48 -7.14 7.87
CA ARG A 27 -1.67 -8.39 7.13
C ARG A 27 -1.92 -8.11 5.65
N ALA A 28 -2.77 -7.14 5.32
CA ALA A 28 -3.01 -6.76 3.93
C ALA A 28 -1.73 -6.30 3.23
N ILE A 29 -0.89 -5.50 3.90
CA ILE A 29 0.42 -5.10 3.37
C ILE A 29 1.32 -6.31 3.13
N SER A 30 1.38 -7.26 4.08
CA SER A 30 2.17 -8.49 3.92
C SER A 30 1.71 -9.30 2.71
N GLU A 31 0.40 -9.52 2.56
CA GLU A 31 -0.18 -10.25 1.43
C GLU A 31 0.09 -9.53 0.10
N ILE A 32 -0.03 -8.19 0.06
CA ILE A 32 0.31 -7.40 -1.13
C ILE A 32 1.78 -7.58 -1.50
N ASN A 33 2.69 -7.51 -0.53
CA ASN A 33 4.13 -7.64 -0.79
C ASN A 33 4.49 -9.05 -1.30
N GLU A 34 3.88 -10.10 -0.75
CA GLU A 34 4.05 -11.48 -1.21
C GLU A 34 3.64 -11.67 -2.68
N LEU A 35 2.61 -10.94 -3.11
CA LEU A 35 2.14 -10.95 -4.50
C LEU A 35 3.09 -10.22 -5.46
N ARG A 36 4.04 -9.42 -4.97
CA ARG A 36 5.00 -8.64 -5.79
C ARG A 36 4.33 -7.89 -6.95
N PRO A 37 3.38 -6.97 -6.69
CA PRO A 37 2.70 -6.22 -7.73
C PRO A 37 3.64 -5.19 -8.38
N GLU A 38 3.44 -4.94 -9.67
CA GLU A 38 4.12 -3.86 -10.38
C GLU A 38 3.47 -2.50 -10.14
N ILE A 39 2.19 -2.49 -9.80
CA ILE A 39 1.40 -1.29 -9.55
C ILE A 39 0.54 -1.50 -8.31
N VAL A 40 0.58 -0.53 -7.40
CA VAL A 40 -0.32 -0.46 -6.25
C VAL A 40 -1.16 0.81 -6.35
N ILE A 41 -2.48 0.67 -6.22
CA ILE A 41 -3.43 1.79 -6.29
C ILE A 41 -4.21 1.85 -4.96
N CYS A 42 -4.17 3.01 -4.31
CA CYS A 42 -4.95 3.30 -3.10
C CYS A 42 -6.03 4.35 -3.43
N SER A 43 -7.30 3.95 -3.55
CA SER A 43 -8.34 4.77 -4.19
C SER A 43 -9.13 5.73 -3.30
N GLY A 44 -9.17 5.54 -1.97
CA GLY A 44 -10.02 6.37 -1.10
C GLY A 44 -9.82 6.13 0.38
N ASP A 45 -10.41 7.03 1.20
CA ASP A 45 -10.61 6.91 2.65
C ASP A 45 -9.38 6.44 3.44
N ARG A 46 -8.25 7.08 3.16
CA ARG A 46 -6.97 6.81 3.83
C ARG A 46 -6.97 7.21 5.31
N ALA A 47 -7.80 8.17 5.67
CA ALA A 47 -7.95 8.74 7.01
C ALA A 47 -9.43 8.75 7.40
N ILE A 48 -9.74 8.53 8.68
CA ILE A 48 -11.13 8.44 9.15
C ILE A 48 -11.84 9.81 9.22
N PHE A 49 -11.15 10.86 9.68
CA PHE A 49 -11.72 12.21 9.86
C PHE A 49 -11.00 13.27 9.02
N GLY A 50 -9.96 12.89 8.27
CA GLY A 50 -9.17 13.78 7.44
C GLY A 50 -8.19 14.66 8.22
N CYS A 51 -7.84 14.30 9.46
CA CYS A 51 -6.87 15.05 10.25
C CYS A 51 -5.43 14.78 9.78
N ARG A 52 -4.53 15.76 9.91
CA ARG A 52 -3.12 15.62 9.50
C ARG A 52 -2.43 14.39 10.08
N HIS A 53 -2.61 14.13 11.38
CA HIS A 53 -1.98 12.99 12.05
C HIS A 53 -2.46 11.64 11.50
N GLU A 54 -3.70 11.56 11.02
CA GLU A 54 -4.27 10.36 10.40
C GLU A 54 -3.63 10.08 9.04
N TYR A 55 -3.38 11.13 8.25
CA TYR A 55 -2.64 11.00 6.99
C TYR A 55 -1.18 10.64 7.20
N VAL A 56 -0.55 11.13 8.28
CA VAL A 56 0.81 10.71 8.65
C VAL A 56 0.82 9.22 8.97
N LEU A 57 -0.11 8.75 9.80
CA LEU A 57 -0.25 7.32 10.11
C LEU A 57 -0.51 6.48 8.84
N ALA A 58 -1.45 6.91 7.99
CA ALA A 58 -1.73 6.23 6.73
C ALA A 58 -0.49 6.16 5.81
N ARG A 59 0.33 7.22 5.82
CA ARG A 59 1.58 7.27 5.07
C ARG A 59 2.59 6.26 5.62
N GLU A 60 2.76 6.17 6.94
CA GLU A 60 3.65 5.19 7.58
C GLU A 60 3.31 3.75 7.18
N TYR A 61 2.02 3.40 7.09
CA TYR A 61 1.59 2.10 6.59
C TYR A 61 1.85 1.92 5.09
N LEU A 62 1.48 2.89 4.28
CA LEU A 62 1.61 2.79 2.82
C LEU A 62 3.07 2.77 2.34
N ASP A 63 3.99 3.39 3.09
CA ASP A 63 5.43 3.32 2.82
C ASP A 63 6.03 1.92 3.04
N ARG A 64 5.31 1.01 3.72
CA ARG A 64 5.71 -0.40 3.88
C ARG A 64 5.29 -1.28 2.70
N ILE A 65 4.47 -0.77 1.78
CA ILE A 65 4.08 -1.53 0.59
C ILE A 65 5.23 -1.53 -0.40
N GLU A 66 5.70 -2.73 -0.73
CA GLU A 66 6.68 -2.98 -1.76
C GLU A 66 6.00 -2.92 -3.12
N CYS A 67 6.40 -1.95 -3.94
CA CYS A 67 5.92 -1.77 -5.30
C CYS A 67 7.12 -1.43 -6.17
N GLY A 68 7.39 -2.24 -7.18
CA GLY A 68 8.53 -2.05 -8.05
C GLY A 68 8.35 -2.80 -9.36
N ALA A 69 8.68 -2.14 -10.46
CA ALA A 69 8.71 -2.78 -11.77
C ALA A 69 9.65 -4.00 -11.73
N PRO A 70 9.41 -5.06 -12.51
CA PRO A 70 10.45 -6.04 -12.80
C PRO A 70 11.64 -5.26 -13.35
N THR A 71 12.69 -5.13 -12.56
CA THR A 71 13.97 -4.57 -12.99
C THR A 71 14.45 -5.44 -14.14
N HIS A 72 14.40 -4.92 -15.36
CA HIS A 72 15.38 -5.28 -16.38
C HIS A 72 16.74 -4.76 -15.91
N GLY A 73 17.40 -5.49 -15.01
CA GLY A 73 18.74 -5.21 -14.50
C GLY A 73 18.88 -3.90 -13.71
N PRO A 74 20.01 -3.69 -13.02
CA PRO A 74 20.27 -2.46 -12.30
C PRO A 74 20.53 -1.33 -13.31
N VAL A 75 19.79 -0.23 -13.20
CA VAL A 75 20.33 1.08 -13.60
C VAL A 75 21.26 1.50 -12.46
N ALA A 76 22.56 1.33 -12.70
CA ALA A 76 23.58 1.96 -11.89
C ALA A 76 23.31 3.47 -11.85
N THR A 77 23.23 4.02 -10.65
CA THR A 77 23.48 5.45 -10.38
C THR A 77 24.60 5.53 -9.37
#